data_AF-A0AAN4URL8-F1
#
_entry.id   AF-A0AAN4URL8-F1
#
_cell.length_a   1.000
_cell.length_b   1.000
_cell.length_c   1.000
_cell.angle_alpha   90.00
_cell.angle_beta   90.00
_cell.angle_gamma   90.00
#
_symmetry.space_group_name_H-M   'P 1'
#
loop_
_entity.id
_entity.type
_entity.pdbx_description
1 polymer ?
#
loop_
_entity_poly.entity_id
_entity_poly.type
_entity_poly.pdbx_seq_one_letter_code
_entity_poly.pdbx_strand_id
1 'polypeptide(L)'
;MIWTRLHGGMGNQLFQYAAGRALAARLGAELAIDERALAVKGNRPCRRHFAWTGRTDAPLPPAKHEGLLRYGLWRLAGRNPRFQRERGLGYNPAFESWGDGTYLHGYWQSERYFAPIAKTLRRELEMLTPPSPRNAEMAARIAACDTAVSLHVRRGDYLAHAAHATCTEAYYRAALARVARAAGVHPTVFVFSDDPDWAKANLPLPYDKVVIDFNGPEADYEDLRLMSLCRHNVIANSSFSWWAAWLNRNPQKVVAGPVAWFGDPKLSNPDILPERWLRVAG
;
A
#
# COMPACT_ATOMS: atom_id res chain seq x y z
N MET A 1 -24.29 -0.12 8.15
CA MET A 1 -23.06 -0.86 7.82
C MET A 1 -22.45 -0.41 6.49
N ILE A 2 -21.13 -0.37 6.41
CA ILE A 2 -20.32 -0.15 5.21
C ILE A 2 -19.62 -1.45 4.82
N TRP A 3 -19.54 -1.77 3.54
CA TRP A 3 -18.79 -2.92 3.04
C TRP A 3 -17.60 -2.45 2.21
N THR A 4 -16.44 -3.07 2.41
CA THR A 4 -15.29 -2.89 1.53
C THR A 4 -14.86 -4.22 0.93
N ARG A 5 -14.67 -4.25 -0.38
CA ARG A 5 -14.19 -5.44 -1.09
C ARG A 5 -12.68 -5.45 -1.13
N LEU A 6 -12.05 -6.49 -0.59
CA LEU A 6 -10.62 -6.68 -0.70
C LEU A 6 -10.22 -7.41 -1.98
N HIS A 7 -9.18 -6.93 -2.66
CA HIS A 7 -8.55 -7.62 -3.79
C HIS A 7 -7.12 -7.12 -4.08
N GLY A 8 -6.28 -8.02 -4.60
CA GLY A 8 -4.88 -7.74 -4.90
C GLY A 8 -3.95 -7.95 -3.69
N GLY A 9 -2.69 -7.56 -3.82
CA GLY A 9 -1.68 -7.69 -2.75
C GLY A 9 -1.92 -6.77 -1.56
N MET A 10 -1.11 -6.95 -0.49
CA MET A 10 -1.28 -6.26 0.79
C MET A 10 -1.43 -4.74 0.68
N GLY A 11 -0.60 -4.06 -0.10
CA GLY A 11 -0.69 -2.60 -0.27
C GLY A 11 -2.05 -2.11 -0.80
N ASN A 12 -2.68 -2.89 -1.67
CA ASN A 12 -4.02 -2.59 -2.19
C ASN A 12 -5.11 -2.85 -1.15
N GLN A 13 -4.98 -3.95 -0.42
CA GLN A 13 -5.91 -4.28 0.67
C GLN A 13 -5.90 -3.21 1.76
N LEU A 14 -4.73 -2.63 2.08
CA LEU A 14 -4.61 -1.55 3.06
C LEU A 14 -5.34 -0.27 2.61
N PHE A 15 -5.28 0.10 1.33
CA PHE A 15 -6.08 1.23 0.81
C PHE A 15 -7.59 0.96 0.86
N GLN A 16 -8.00 -0.24 0.46
CA GLN A 16 -9.40 -0.68 0.50
C GLN A 16 -9.97 -0.67 1.91
N TYR A 17 -9.19 -1.16 2.86
CA TYR A 17 -9.49 -1.09 4.28
C TYR A 17 -9.59 0.36 4.74
N ALA A 18 -8.58 1.18 4.46
CA ALA A 18 -8.51 2.57 4.92
C ALA A 18 -9.70 3.41 4.44
N ALA A 19 -10.08 3.30 3.16
CA ALA A 19 -11.24 3.99 2.61
C ALA A 19 -12.56 3.51 3.22
N GLY A 20 -12.75 2.19 3.35
CA GLY A 20 -13.94 1.63 4.00
C GLY A 20 -14.06 2.04 5.46
N ARG A 21 -12.94 1.99 6.19
CA ARG A 21 -12.85 2.35 7.60
C ARG A 21 -13.12 3.84 7.83
N ALA A 22 -12.64 4.71 6.94
CA ALA A 22 -12.89 6.15 6.98
C ALA A 22 -14.37 6.47 6.74
N LEU A 23 -14.99 5.83 5.75
CA LEU A 23 -16.43 5.99 5.50
C LEU A 23 -17.27 5.51 6.69
N ALA A 24 -16.94 4.33 7.22
CA ALA A 24 -17.59 3.77 8.40
C ALA A 24 -17.46 4.69 9.62
N ALA A 25 -16.25 5.22 9.88
CA ALA A 25 -16.01 6.16 10.97
C ALA A 25 -16.80 7.46 10.83
N ARG A 26 -16.83 8.06 9.63
CA ARG A 26 -17.56 9.30 9.35
C ARG A 26 -19.07 9.16 9.59
N LEU A 27 -19.62 7.98 9.37
CA LEU A 27 -21.05 7.69 9.48
C LEU A 27 -21.45 7.04 10.81
N GLY A 28 -20.49 6.73 11.70
CA GLY A 28 -20.76 5.95 12.91
C GLY A 28 -21.28 4.53 12.63
N ALA A 29 -20.95 3.96 11.46
CA ALA A 29 -21.44 2.66 11.02
C ALA A 29 -20.40 1.55 11.25
N GLU A 30 -20.87 0.30 11.34
CA GLU A 30 -19.97 -0.87 11.32
C GLU A 30 -19.31 -1.06 9.94
N LEU A 31 -18.08 -1.60 9.92
CA LEU A 31 -17.37 -2.01 8.71
C LEU A 31 -17.46 -3.53 8.51
N ALA A 32 -17.87 -3.95 7.33
CA ALA A 32 -17.83 -5.33 6.84
C ALA A 32 -16.77 -5.47 5.74
N ILE A 33 -16.05 -6.59 5.76
CA ILE A 33 -14.93 -6.88 4.87
C ILE A 33 -15.29 -8.08 3.98
N ASP A 34 -15.36 -7.85 2.67
CA ASP A 34 -15.61 -8.89 1.67
C ASP A 34 -14.29 -9.40 1.08
N GLU A 35 -13.88 -10.60 1.49
CA GLU A 35 -12.62 -11.23 1.09
C GLU A 35 -12.76 -12.28 -0.02
N ARG A 36 -13.97 -12.51 -0.54
CA ARG A 36 -14.24 -13.59 -1.51
C ARG A 36 -13.35 -13.49 -2.75
N ALA A 37 -13.01 -12.27 -3.16
CA ALA A 37 -12.15 -12.02 -4.32
C ALA A 37 -10.67 -12.36 -4.09
N LEU A 38 -10.21 -12.35 -2.83
CA LEU A 38 -8.86 -12.79 -2.48
C LEU A 38 -8.77 -14.31 -2.61
N ALA A 39 -9.73 -15.04 -2.03
CA ALA A 39 -9.81 -16.49 -2.09
C ALA A 39 -9.81 -17.04 -3.52
N VAL A 40 -10.65 -16.46 -4.42
CA VAL A 40 -10.72 -16.87 -5.83
C VAL A 40 -9.39 -16.68 -6.58
N LYS A 41 -8.58 -15.70 -6.18
CA LYS A 41 -7.30 -15.38 -6.84
C LYS A 41 -6.09 -15.98 -6.12
N GLY A 42 -6.28 -16.80 -5.09
CA GLY A 42 -5.19 -17.34 -4.27
C GLY A 42 -4.42 -16.27 -3.47
N ASN A 43 -4.98 -15.05 -3.33
CA ASN A 43 -4.36 -14.01 -2.52
C ASN A 43 -4.74 -14.20 -1.05
N ARG A 44 -3.80 -13.93 -0.15
CA ARG A 44 -4.05 -13.97 1.29
C ARG A 44 -4.60 -12.63 1.81
N PRO A 45 -5.57 -12.65 2.73
CA PRO A 45 -5.90 -11.49 3.52
C PRO A 45 -4.74 -11.07 4.44
N CYS A 46 -4.28 -9.83 4.29
CA CYS A 46 -3.21 -9.29 5.15
C CYS A 46 -3.69 -8.91 6.55
N ARG A 47 -5.01 -8.79 6.78
CA ARG A 47 -5.61 -8.35 8.06
C ARG A 47 -5.10 -9.11 9.28
N ARG A 48 -4.74 -10.39 9.13
CA ARG A 48 -4.25 -11.25 10.21
C ARG A 48 -2.98 -10.73 10.90
N HIS A 49 -2.25 -9.85 10.23
CA HIS A 49 -1.02 -9.26 10.75
C HIS A 49 -1.24 -7.95 11.49
N PHE A 50 -2.43 -7.38 11.44
CA PHE A 50 -2.71 -6.02 11.90
C PHE A 50 -3.88 -5.99 12.90
N ALA A 51 -3.96 -4.93 13.70
CA ALA A 51 -5.07 -4.65 14.59
C ALA A 51 -6.32 -4.10 13.86
N TRP A 52 -6.67 -4.66 12.71
CA TRP A 52 -7.81 -4.21 11.90
C TRP A 52 -9.13 -4.37 12.65
N THR A 53 -10.05 -3.46 12.38
CA THR A 53 -11.43 -3.51 12.89
C THR A 53 -12.38 -3.81 11.74
N GLY A 54 -13.42 -4.60 12.00
CA GLY A 54 -14.43 -4.92 11.00
C GLY A 54 -14.76 -6.40 10.95
N ARG A 55 -15.94 -6.68 10.43
CA ARG A 55 -16.59 -7.99 10.45
C ARG A 55 -16.40 -8.70 9.12
N THR A 56 -16.04 -9.98 9.17
CA THR A 56 -15.98 -10.85 7.99
C THR A 56 -17.18 -11.79 7.89
N ASP A 57 -18.06 -11.80 8.89
CA ASP A 57 -19.27 -12.63 9.02
C ASP A 57 -20.55 -11.89 8.60
N ALA A 58 -20.45 -10.63 8.20
CA ALA A 58 -21.60 -9.83 7.81
C ALA A 58 -22.26 -10.35 6.51
N PRO A 59 -23.58 -10.21 6.33
CA PRO A 59 -24.26 -10.55 5.08
C PRO A 59 -23.64 -9.81 3.89
N LEU A 60 -23.24 -10.57 2.87
CA LEU A 60 -22.63 -10.02 1.66
C LEU A 60 -23.64 -10.03 0.50
N PRO A 61 -23.56 -9.06 -0.43
CA PRO A 61 -24.33 -9.14 -1.68
C PRO A 61 -23.91 -10.36 -2.49
N PRO A 62 -24.79 -10.90 -3.36
CA PRO A 62 -24.45 -12.04 -4.21
C PRO A 62 -23.21 -11.72 -5.05
N ALA A 63 -22.32 -12.69 -5.20
CA ALA A 63 -21.18 -12.57 -6.11
C ALA A 63 -21.52 -13.07 -7.50
N LYS A 64 -20.83 -12.53 -8.52
CA LYS A 64 -21.00 -12.96 -9.92
C LYS A 64 -20.79 -14.47 -10.11
N HIS A 65 -19.86 -15.07 -9.38
CA HIS A 65 -19.53 -16.49 -9.47
C HIS A 65 -20.54 -17.38 -8.72
N GLU A 66 -21.36 -16.83 -7.82
CA GLU A 66 -22.42 -17.56 -7.10
C GLU A 66 -23.73 -17.63 -7.91
N GLY A 67 -23.83 -16.90 -9.03
CA GLY A 67 -24.98 -16.93 -9.93
C GLY A 67 -25.24 -15.59 -10.62
N LEU A 68 -25.11 -15.57 -11.95
CA LEU A 68 -25.29 -14.35 -12.77
C LEU A 68 -26.69 -13.76 -12.67
N LEU A 69 -27.73 -14.59 -12.60
CA LEU A 69 -29.12 -14.16 -12.47
C LEU A 69 -29.36 -13.48 -11.12
N ARG A 70 -28.95 -14.10 -10.01
CA ARG A 70 -29.08 -13.54 -8.66
C ARG A 70 -28.29 -12.24 -8.50
N TYR A 71 -27.07 -12.19 -9.06
CA TYR A 71 -26.28 -10.97 -9.14
C TYR A 71 -26.99 -9.88 -9.95
N GLY A 72 -27.53 -10.24 -11.13
CA GLY A 72 -28.27 -9.32 -12.01
C GLY A 72 -29.51 -8.75 -11.33
N LEU A 73 -30.33 -9.61 -10.72
CA LEU A 73 -31.52 -9.20 -9.96
C LEU A 73 -31.18 -8.27 -8.81
N TRP A 74 -30.14 -8.56 -8.02
CA TRP A 74 -29.67 -7.66 -6.96
C TRP A 74 -29.20 -6.30 -7.50
N ARG A 75 -28.55 -6.28 -8.67
CA ARG A 75 -28.13 -5.03 -9.33
C ARG A 75 -29.32 -4.19 -9.80
N LEU A 76 -30.43 -4.82 -10.17
CA LEU A 76 -31.65 -4.18 -10.70
C LEU A 76 -32.61 -3.74 -9.58
N ALA A 77 -32.75 -4.53 -8.51
CA ALA A 77 -33.78 -4.36 -7.47
C ALA A 77 -33.52 -3.27 -6.41
N GLY A 78 -32.67 -2.26 -6.68
CA GLY A 78 -32.64 -1.07 -5.80
C GLY A 78 -31.87 -1.19 -4.48
N ARG A 79 -30.71 -1.87 -4.49
CA ARG A 79 -29.52 -1.61 -3.64
C ARG A 79 -29.71 -1.58 -2.11
N ASN A 80 -29.51 -2.75 -1.50
CA ASN A 80 -28.85 -2.85 -0.21
C ASN A 80 -27.83 -4.02 -0.26
N PRO A 81 -26.51 -3.77 -0.15
CA PRO A 81 -25.86 -2.46 -0.11
C PRO A 81 -25.79 -1.73 -1.47
N ARG A 82 -25.67 -0.41 -1.43
CA ARG A 82 -25.43 0.52 -2.54
C ARG A 82 -24.00 0.40 -3.06
N PHE A 83 -23.89 -0.18 -4.25
CA PHE A 83 -22.59 -0.43 -4.88
C PHE A 83 -21.96 0.83 -5.47
N GLN A 84 -20.77 1.17 -4.98
CA GLN A 84 -19.91 2.23 -5.49
C GLN A 84 -18.65 1.62 -6.09
N ARG A 85 -18.52 1.78 -7.42
CA ARG A 85 -17.31 1.36 -8.14
C ARG A 85 -16.42 2.57 -8.36
N GLU A 86 -15.12 2.40 -8.15
CA GLU A 86 -14.11 3.37 -8.55
C GLU A 86 -14.19 3.62 -10.07
N ARG A 87 -14.36 4.88 -10.47
CA ARG A 87 -14.54 5.31 -11.87
C ARG A 87 -13.30 6.00 -12.46
N GLY A 88 -12.31 6.26 -11.64
CA GLY A 88 -11.04 6.89 -11.97
C GLY A 88 -10.05 6.63 -10.84
N LEU A 89 -8.76 6.82 -11.08
CA LEU A 89 -7.72 6.43 -10.12
C LEU A 89 -7.46 7.51 -9.04
N GLY A 90 -7.85 8.77 -9.30
CA GLY A 90 -7.75 9.88 -8.34
C GLY A 90 -8.80 9.84 -7.21
N TYR A 91 -8.73 10.82 -6.32
CA TYR A 91 -9.75 11.00 -5.29
C TYR A 91 -11.10 11.38 -5.92
N ASN A 92 -12.16 10.71 -5.47
CA ASN A 92 -13.52 10.94 -5.91
C ASN A 92 -14.28 11.76 -4.85
N PRO A 93 -14.61 13.05 -5.11
CA PRO A 93 -15.33 13.88 -4.15
C PRO A 93 -16.71 13.37 -3.75
N ALA A 94 -17.34 12.53 -4.58
CA ALA A 94 -18.63 11.90 -4.24
C ALA A 94 -18.51 10.97 -3.02
N PHE A 95 -17.30 10.57 -2.63
CA PHE A 95 -17.06 9.79 -1.42
C PHE A 95 -17.65 10.45 -0.16
N GLU A 96 -17.65 11.78 -0.10
CA GLU A 96 -18.19 12.53 1.05
C GLU A 96 -19.72 12.45 1.15
N SER A 97 -20.41 12.28 0.02
CA SER A 97 -21.87 12.19 -0.02
C SER A 97 -22.39 10.76 0.13
N TRP A 98 -21.52 9.75 0.15
CA TRP A 98 -21.94 8.37 0.35
C TRP A 98 -22.36 8.16 1.80
N GLY A 99 -23.55 7.58 1.99
CA GLY A 99 -24.14 7.30 3.29
C GLY A 99 -24.10 5.82 3.66
N ASP A 100 -24.82 5.48 4.73
CA ASP A 100 -24.87 4.11 5.21
C ASP A 100 -25.42 3.13 4.16
N GLY A 101 -25.09 1.85 4.28
CA GLY A 101 -25.49 0.88 3.27
C GLY A 101 -24.57 0.87 2.05
N THR A 102 -23.36 1.45 2.08
CA THR A 102 -22.49 1.56 0.90
C THR A 102 -21.54 0.37 0.79
N TYR A 103 -21.40 -0.18 -0.42
CA TYR A 103 -20.42 -1.22 -0.78
C TYR A 103 -19.36 -0.64 -1.71
N LEU A 104 -18.10 -0.62 -1.27
CA LEU A 104 -16.96 -0.07 -2.00
C LEU A 104 -16.26 -1.15 -2.83
N HIS A 105 -16.10 -0.88 -4.13
CA HIS A 105 -15.33 -1.70 -5.05
C HIS A 105 -14.34 -0.86 -5.88
N GLY A 106 -13.06 -0.94 -5.54
CA GLY A 106 -11.98 -0.16 -6.14
C GLY A 106 -10.69 -0.37 -5.37
N TYR A 107 -9.62 0.32 -5.78
CA TYR A 107 -8.38 0.35 -5.03
C TYR A 107 -8.31 1.53 -4.05
N TRP A 108 -8.95 2.67 -4.35
CA TRP A 108 -9.04 3.84 -3.47
C TRP A 108 -7.68 4.41 -3.06
N GLN A 109 -6.75 4.48 -4.03
CA GLN A 109 -5.34 4.82 -3.79
C GLN A 109 -5.11 6.33 -3.64
N SER A 110 -5.65 6.91 -2.57
CA SER A 110 -5.37 8.28 -2.17
C SER A 110 -5.50 8.42 -0.66
N GLU A 111 -4.53 9.11 -0.03
CA GLU A 111 -4.60 9.47 1.39
C GLU A 111 -5.85 10.29 1.73
N ARG A 112 -6.39 11.05 0.75
CA ARG A 112 -7.54 11.94 0.94
C ARG A 112 -8.78 11.19 1.43
N TYR A 113 -8.96 9.92 1.06
CA TYR A 113 -10.09 9.11 1.52
C TYR A 113 -10.08 8.85 3.03
N PHE A 114 -8.92 8.91 3.68
CA PHE A 114 -8.77 8.47 5.07
C PHE A 114 -7.92 9.40 5.94
N ALA A 115 -7.48 10.55 5.40
CA ALA A 115 -6.77 11.59 6.13
C ALA A 115 -7.47 11.98 7.45
N PRO A 116 -8.83 12.13 7.52
CA PRO A 116 -9.51 12.48 8.76
C PRO A 116 -9.34 11.47 9.89
N ILE A 117 -9.07 10.19 9.58
CA ILE A 117 -8.89 9.12 10.57
C ILE A 117 -7.45 8.60 10.63
N ALA A 118 -6.48 9.33 10.09
CA ALA A 118 -5.10 8.88 9.96
C ALA A 118 -4.46 8.44 11.30
N LYS A 119 -4.79 9.10 12.42
CA LYS A 119 -4.31 8.69 13.76
C LYS A 119 -4.90 7.35 14.19
N THR A 120 -6.19 7.13 13.93
CA THR A 120 -6.87 5.87 14.22
C THR A 120 -6.34 4.75 13.34
N LEU A 121 -6.19 4.99 12.03
CA LEU A 121 -5.63 4.01 11.11
C LEU A 121 -4.21 3.60 11.49
N ARG A 122 -3.33 4.52 11.94
CA ARG A 122 -1.98 4.14 12.39
C ARG A 122 -1.95 3.19 13.59
N ARG A 123 -3.01 3.19 14.42
CA ARG A 123 -3.16 2.22 15.52
C ARG A 123 -3.71 0.89 14.99
N GLU A 124 -4.73 0.94 14.14
CA GLU A 124 -5.34 -0.27 13.57
C GLU A 124 -4.40 -1.00 12.59
N LEU A 125 -3.48 -0.27 11.96
CA LEU A 125 -2.44 -0.81 11.08
C LEU A 125 -1.12 -1.11 11.81
N GLU A 126 -1.12 -1.10 13.14
CA GLU A 126 0.00 -1.61 13.92
C GLU A 126 0.08 -3.13 13.76
N MET A 127 1.28 -3.65 13.53
CA MET A 127 1.44 -5.08 13.32
C MET A 127 1.42 -5.83 14.65
N LEU A 128 0.56 -6.83 14.73
CA LEU A 128 0.39 -7.69 15.90
C LEU A 128 1.24 -8.96 15.84
N THR A 129 1.57 -9.45 14.65
CA THR A 129 2.45 -10.61 14.50
C THR A 129 3.84 -10.25 15.02
N PRO A 130 4.43 -10.93 16.02
CA PRO A 130 5.78 -10.61 16.47
C PRO A 130 6.82 -10.82 15.35
N PRO A 131 7.92 -10.04 15.32
CA PRO A 131 9.00 -10.28 14.37
C PRO A 131 9.64 -11.65 14.58
N SER A 132 10.00 -12.31 13.47
CA SER A 132 10.94 -13.43 13.56
C SER A 132 12.29 -12.96 14.15
N PRO A 133 13.11 -13.85 14.75
CA PRO A 133 14.39 -13.45 15.34
C PRO A 133 15.28 -12.66 14.37
N ARG A 134 15.34 -13.08 13.10
CA ARG A 134 16.12 -12.40 12.06
C ARG A 134 15.57 -11.01 11.71
N ASN A 135 14.24 -10.85 11.69
CA ASN A 135 13.63 -9.53 11.50
C ASN A 135 13.78 -8.63 12.73
N ALA A 136 13.77 -9.19 13.93
CA ALA A 136 14.03 -8.43 15.16
C ALA A 136 15.48 -7.90 15.20
N GLU A 137 16.46 -8.72 14.80
CA GLU A 137 17.85 -8.30 14.65
C GLU A 137 18.00 -7.20 13.58
N MET A 138 17.37 -7.37 12.41
CA MET A 138 17.41 -6.36 11.35
C MET A 138 16.72 -5.06 11.80
N ALA A 139 15.60 -5.15 12.53
CA ALA A 139 14.93 -3.99 13.10
C ALA A 139 15.83 -3.24 14.09
N ALA A 140 16.57 -3.95 14.94
CA ALA A 140 17.55 -3.35 15.85
C ALA A 140 18.68 -2.66 15.09
N ARG A 141 19.18 -3.27 14.00
CA ARG A 141 20.18 -2.67 13.12
C ARG A 141 19.69 -1.40 12.43
N ILE A 142 18.45 -1.39 11.93
CA ILE A 142 17.82 -0.21 11.34
C ILE A 142 17.66 0.89 12.39
N ALA A 143 17.20 0.54 13.60
CA ALA A 143 17.00 1.49 14.68
C ALA A 143 18.31 2.14 15.15
N ALA A 144 19.42 1.41 15.13
CA ALA A 144 20.76 1.91 15.45
C ALA A 144 21.38 2.78 14.33
N CYS A 145 20.74 2.86 13.16
CA CYS A 145 21.24 3.61 12.01
C CYS A 145 20.42 4.89 11.80
N ASP A 146 20.95 6.03 12.24
CA ASP A 146 20.29 7.34 12.12
C ASP A 146 20.19 7.89 10.69
N THR A 147 20.83 7.22 9.73
CA THR A 147 20.76 7.55 8.30
C THR A 147 20.08 6.46 7.48
N ALA A 148 19.33 5.54 8.12
CA ALA A 148 18.66 4.44 7.45
C ALA A 148 17.60 4.93 6.44
N VAL A 149 17.76 4.56 5.18
CA VAL A 149 16.79 4.84 4.11
C VAL A 149 16.31 3.53 3.50
N SER A 150 15.01 3.26 3.55
CA SER A 150 14.47 2.10 2.83
C SER A 150 14.43 2.41 1.33
N LEU A 151 14.89 1.50 0.49
CA LEU A 151 14.72 1.54 -0.96
C LEU A 151 13.91 0.33 -1.39
N HIS A 152 12.71 0.55 -1.93
CA HIS A 152 11.93 -0.52 -2.51
C HIS A 152 12.16 -0.60 -4.01
N VAL A 153 12.57 -1.77 -4.48
CA VAL A 153 12.81 -2.07 -5.89
C VAL A 153 11.81 -3.13 -6.32
N ARG A 154 11.10 -2.87 -7.42
CA ARG A 154 10.19 -3.84 -8.02
C ARG A 154 10.76 -4.22 -9.37
N ARG A 155 10.93 -5.52 -9.63
CA ARG A 155 11.48 -6.08 -10.88
C ARG A 155 10.60 -7.18 -11.47
N GLY A 156 9.79 -7.86 -10.67
CA GLY A 156 9.06 -9.07 -11.08
C GLY A 156 8.25 -8.92 -12.38
N ASP A 157 7.46 -7.85 -12.49
CA ASP A 157 6.67 -7.59 -13.70
C ASP A 157 7.48 -6.94 -14.85
N TYR A 158 8.72 -6.49 -14.59
CA TYR A 158 9.55 -5.69 -15.51
C TYR A 158 10.16 -6.54 -16.64
N LEU A 159 10.42 -7.83 -16.39
CA LEU A 159 10.94 -8.76 -17.41
C LEU A 159 9.86 -9.22 -18.40
N ALA A 160 8.58 -9.19 -17.99
CA ALA A 160 7.48 -9.64 -18.82
C ALA A 160 6.88 -8.52 -19.67
N HIS A 161 6.77 -7.28 -19.15
CA HIS A 161 6.06 -6.19 -19.81
C HIS A 161 6.78 -4.85 -19.55
N ALA A 162 7.57 -4.37 -20.52
CA ALA A 162 8.28 -3.08 -20.45
C ALA A 162 7.37 -1.88 -20.12
N ALA A 163 6.06 -1.99 -20.39
CA ALA A 163 5.03 -1.00 -20.06
C ALA A 163 4.72 -0.86 -18.54
N HIS A 164 5.35 -1.64 -17.66
CA HIS A 164 5.22 -1.50 -16.20
C HIS A 164 6.47 -0.90 -15.53
N ALA A 165 7.53 -0.65 -16.31
CA ALA A 165 8.82 -0.24 -15.80
C ALA A 165 8.94 1.28 -15.61
N THR A 166 8.36 1.81 -14.53
CA THR A 166 8.41 3.27 -14.26
C THR A 166 9.61 3.69 -13.40
N CYS A 167 10.17 2.78 -12.60
CA CYS A 167 11.27 3.07 -11.70
C CYS A 167 12.59 2.51 -12.27
N THR A 168 13.32 3.35 -12.99
CA THR A 168 14.64 3.03 -13.55
C THR A 168 15.76 3.13 -12.51
N GLU A 169 16.97 2.68 -12.84
CA GLU A 169 18.15 2.95 -12.00
C GLU A 169 18.38 4.47 -11.80
N ALA A 170 18.19 5.26 -12.87
CA ALA A 170 18.28 6.71 -12.82
C ALA A 170 17.29 7.33 -11.82
N TYR A 171 16.05 6.83 -11.80
CA TYR A 171 15.06 7.20 -10.78
C TYR A 171 15.57 6.91 -9.37
N TYR A 172 16.08 5.70 -9.08
CA TYR A 172 16.54 5.36 -7.74
C TYR A 172 17.72 6.22 -7.29
N ARG A 173 18.67 6.50 -8.19
CA ARG A 173 19.79 7.41 -7.91
C ARG A 173 19.33 8.83 -7.62
N ALA A 174 18.43 9.37 -8.45
CA ALA A 174 17.88 10.71 -8.27
C ALA A 174 17.06 10.81 -6.97
N ALA A 175 16.26 9.80 -6.66
CA ALA A 175 15.43 9.76 -5.46
C ALA A 175 16.27 9.71 -4.18
N LEU A 176 17.29 8.84 -4.14
CA LEU A 176 18.23 8.77 -3.01
C LEU A 176 18.98 10.08 -2.82
N ALA A 177 19.48 10.70 -3.90
CA ALA A 177 20.17 11.99 -3.82
C ALA A 177 19.26 13.10 -3.28
N ARG A 178 17.97 13.11 -3.66
CA ARG A 178 16.99 14.07 -3.13
C ARG A 178 16.65 13.82 -1.67
N VAL A 179 16.52 12.57 -1.26
CA VAL A 179 16.33 12.21 0.16
C VAL A 179 17.55 12.61 0.99
N ALA A 180 18.76 12.25 0.55
CA ALA A 180 20.01 12.60 1.22
C ALA A 180 20.14 14.12 1.43
N ARG A 181 19.89 14.90 0.37
CA ARG A 181 19.95 16.37 0.42
C ARG A 181 18.89 16.96 1.34
N ALA A 182 17.63 16.53 1.20
CA ALA A 182 16.53 17.10 1.98
C ALA A 182 16.61 16.75 3.46
N ALA A 183 17.14 15.57 3.81
CA ALA A 183 17.34 15.17 5.20
C ALA A 183 18.70 15.59 5.77
N GLY A 184 19.66 16.02 4.94
CA GLY A 184 21.00 16.38 5.39
C GLY A 184 21.82 15.19 5.87
N VAL A 185 21.67 14.02 5.24
CA VAL A 185 22.31 12.75 5.68
C VAL A 185 23.12 12.11 4.56
N HIS A 186 24.08 11.27 4.94
CA HIS A 186 24.68 10.26 4.06
C HIS A 186 23.97 8.91 4.30
N PRO A 187 23.06 8.48 3.40
CA PRO A 187 22.23 7.31 3.61
C PRO A 187 23.01 6.01 3.80
N THR A 188 22.54 5.16 4.71
CA THR A 188 22.71 3.70 4.59
C THR A 188 21.41 3.14 4.01
N VAL A 189 21.50 2.49 2.85
CA VAL A 189 20.33 2.09 2.07
C VAL A 189 19.95 0.64 2.38
N PHE A 190 18.75 0.45 2.94
CA PHE A 190 18.17 -0.87 3.17
C PHE A 190 17.26 -1.22 2.00
N VAL A 191 17.68 -2.16 1.15
CA VAL A 191 17.04 -2.49 -0.12
C VAL A 191 16.08 -3.67 0.05
N PHE A 192 14.83 -3.46 -0.34
CA PHE A 192 13.75 -4.45 -0.35
C PHE A 192 13.34 -4.68 -1.80
N SER A 193 13.30 -5.94 -2.24
CA SER A 193 13.06 -6.28 -3.64
C SER A 193 12.26 -7.57 -3.76
N ASP A 194 11.41 -7.65 -4.79
CA ASP A 194 10.84 -8.93 -5.22
C ASP A 194 11.89 -9.84 -5.90
N ASP A 195 13.07 -9.29 -6.21
CA ASP A 195 14.25 -9.99 -6.66
C ASP A 195 15.51 -9.46 -5.95
N PRO A 196 15.82 -9.98 -4.75
CA PRO A 196 16.94 -9.50 -3.95
C PRO A 196 18.30 -9.85 -4.55
N ASP A 197 18.43 -11.01 -5.21
CA ASP A 197 19.70 -11.41 -5.83
C ASP A 197 20.07 -10.52 -7.01
N TRP A 198 19.09 -10.12 -7.82
CA TRP A 198 19.32 -9.09 -8.82
C TRP A 198 19.72 -7.76 -8.20
N ALA A 199 19.06 -7.31 -7.12
CA ALA A 199 19.38 -6.05 -6.47
C ALA A 199 20.80 -6.04 -5.87
N LYS A 200 21.32 -7.18 -5.41
CA LYS A 200 22.72 -7.32 -4.99
C LYS A 200 23.66 -7.08 -6.19
N ALA A 201 23.44 -7.82 -7.28
CA ALA A 201 24.35 -7.87 -8.41
C ALA A 201 24.27 -6.66 -9.37
N ASN A 202 23.10 -6.02 -9.52
CA ASN A 202 22.82 -5.12 -10.64
C ASN A 202 22.30 -3.74 -10.22
N LEU A 203 22.21 -3.44 -8.92
CA LEU A 203 21.80 -2.12 -8.43
C LEU A 203 23.00 -1.38 -7.82
N PRO A 204 23.86 -0.77 -8.64
CA PRO A 204 24.93 0.07 -8.11
C PRO A 204 24.34 1.35 -7.51
N LEU A 205 24.66 1.61 -6.24
CA LEU A 205 24.24 2.82 -5.53
C LEU A 205 25.49 3.56 -5.04
N PRO A 206 25.47 4.90 -4.99
CA PRO A 206 26.60 5.69 -4.48
C PRO A 206 26.67 5.71 -2.94
N TYR A 207 26.02 4.76 -2.27
CA TYR A 207 25.84 4.68 -0.83
C TYR A 207 26.01 3.23 -0.36
N ASP A 208 26.34 3.06 0.91
CA ASP A 208 26.32 1.74 1.54
C ASP A 208 24.92 1.12 1.40
N LYS A 209 24.87 -0.15 0.98
CA LYS A 209 23.60 -0.87 0.82
C LYS A 209 23.58 -2.19 1.57
N VAL A 210 22.43 -2.49 2.15
CA VAL A 210 22.09 -3.76 2.80
C VAL A 210 20.87 -4.29 2.06
N VAL A 211 20.99 -5.42 1.37
CA VAL A 211 19.86 -6.06 0.70
C VAL A 211 19.18 -7.03 1.66
N ILE A 212 17.87 -6.89 1.85
CA ILE A 212 17.05 -7.80 2.63
C ILE A 212 16.63 -8.93 1.71
N ASP A 213 17.09 -10.15 1.99
CA ASP A 213 17.00 -11.30 1.09
C ASP A 213 16.41 -12.56 1.76
N PHE A 214 15.80 -12.38 2.94
CA PHE A 214 15.41 -13.49 3.81
C PHE A 214 13.91 -13.53 4.14
N ASN A 215 13.15 -12.56 3.66
CA ASN A 215 11.70 -12.58 3.72
C ASN A 215 11.17 -13.09 2.37
N GLY A 216 10.31 -14.11 2.42
CA GLY A 216 9.62 -14.63 1.25
C GLY A 216 8.21 -14.02 1.09
N PRO A 217 7.45 -14.43 0.05
CA PRO A 217 6.10 -13.93 -0.22
C PRO A 217 5.08 -14.14 0.92
N GLU A 218 5.35 -15.08 1.82
CA GLU A 218 4.55 -15.34 3.03
C GLU A 218 4.78 -14.34 4.16
N ALA A 219 5.91 -13.63 4.11
CA ALA A 219 6.43 -12.75 5.15
C ALA A 219 6.58 -11.30 4.65
N ASP A 220 5.81 -10.90 3.64
CA ASP A 220 5.81 -9.54 3.08
C ASP A 220 5.47 -8.45 4.13
N TYR A 221 4.71 -8.81 5.16
CA TYR A 221 4.47 -7.94 6.32
C TYR A 221 5.75 -7.59 7.10
N GLU A 222 6.77 -8.45 7.12
CA GLU A 222 8.06 -8.16 7.75
C GLU A 222 8.84 -7.11 6.95
N ASP A 223 8.84 -7.18 5.62
CA ASP A 223 9.45 -6.15 4.78
C ASP A 223 8.74 -4.81 4.98
N LEU A 224 7.40 -4.81 5.00
CA LEU A 224 6.61 -3.62 5.30
C LEU A 224 7.00 -3.03 6.68
N ARG A 225 7.24 -3.89 7.68
CA ARG A 225 7.68 -3.49 9.03
C ARG A 225 9.04 -2.82 8.95
N LEU A 226 10.06 -3.51 8.44
CA LEU A 226 11.43 -3.02 8.41
C LEU A 226 11.54 -1.71 7.63
N MET A 227 10.85 -1.60 6.49
CA MET A 227 10.78 -0.34 5.73
C MET A 227 10.16 0.80 6.55
N SER A 228 9.10 0.53 7.31
CA SER A 228 8.46 1.54 8.16
C SER A 228 9.31 1.99 9.36
N LEU A 229 10.34 1.21 9.73
CA LEU A 229 11.28 1.54 10.81
C LEU A 229 12.47 2.41 10.35
N CYS A 230 12.72 2.52 9.05
CA CYS A 230 13.77 3.37 8.50
C CYS A 230 13.49 4.86 8.79
N ARG A 231 14.53 5.71 8.73
CA ARG A 231 14.39 7.16 8.96
C ARG A 231 13.71 7.86 7.79
N HIS A 232 14.02 7.45 6.57
CA HIS A 232 13.48 7.98 5.32
C HIS A 232 13.13 6.84 4.35
N ASN A 233 12.39 7.14 3.27
CA ASN A 233 11.93 6.11 2.34
C ASN A 233 12.06 6.58 0.88
N VAL A 234 12.56 5.71 0.01
CA VAL A 234 12.42 5.77 -1.44
C VAL A 234 11.50 4.63 -1.86
N ILE A 235 10.35 4.97 -2.46
CA ILE A 235 9.32 4.01 -2.83
C ILE A 235 9.37 3.69 -4.33
N ALA A 236 8.88 2.52 -4.72
CA ALA A 236 8.57 2.24 -6.12
C ALA A 236 7.15 2.71 -6.47
N ASN A 237 6.72 2.52 -7.71
CA ASN A 237 5.32 2.56 -8.14
C ASN A 237 4.51 1.37 -7.57
N SER A 238 4.49 1.24 -6.25
CA SER A 238 3.89 0.14 -5.52
C SER A 238 3.16 0.65 -4.30
N SER A 239 1.88 0.25 -4.17
CA SER A 239 1.09 0.52 -2.97
C SER A 239 1.70 -0.12 -1.73
N PHE A 240 2.49 -1.18 -1.86
CA PHE A 240 3.23 -1.80 -0.76
C PHE A 240 4.23 -0.82 -0.14
N SER A 241 5.15 -0.29 -0.96
CA SER A 241 6.15 0.67 -0.48
C SER A 241 5.53 2.01 -0.08
N TRP A 242 4.41 2.39 -0.71
CA TRP A 242 3.61 3.54 -0.29
C TRP A 242 3.16 3.39 1.17
N TRP A 243 2.57 2.25 1.54
CA TRP A 243 2.12 2.02 2.90
C TRP A 243 3.27 1.93 3.90
N ALA A 244 4.40 1.34 3.53
CA ALA A 244 5.58 1.32 4.39
C ALA A 244 6.04 2.75 4.75
N ALA A 245 6.11 3.64 3.76
CA ALA A 245 6.48 5.04 3.98
C ALA A 245 5.41 5.84 4.74
N TRP A 246 4.12 5.52 4.56
CA TRP A 246 3.03 6.18 5.30
C TRP A 246 2.97 5.75 6.77
N LEU A 247 3.26 4.47 7.04
CA LEU A 247 3.32 3.88 8.38
C LEU A 247 4.59 4.26 9.13
N ASN A 248 5.63 4.72 8.44
CA ASN A 248 6.80 5.30 9.08
C ASN A 248 6.41 6.44 10.02
N ARG A 249 6.62 6.23 11.33
CA ARG A 249 6.22 7.15 12.39
C ARG A 249 7.19 8.32 12.58
N ASN A 250 8.35 8.33 11.92
CA ASN A 250 9.28 9.45 11.99
C ASN A 250 8.61 10.73 11.44
N PRO A 251 8.44 11.78 12.26
CA PRO A 251 7.86 13.05 11.80
C PRO A 251 8.79 13.80 10.84
N GLN A 252 10.10 13.56 10.93
CA GLN A 252 11.14 14.17 10.07
C GLN A 252 11.45 13.33 8.82
N LYS A 253 10.67 12.27 8.56
CA LYS A 253 10.91 11.44 7.37
C LYS A 253 10.83 12.29 6.11
N VAL A 254 11.68 11.91 5.16
CA VAL A 254 11.64 12.40 3.79
C VAL A 254 11.26 11.20 2.96
N VAL A 255 10.25 11.35 2.11
CA VAL A 255 9.79 10.27 1.24
C VAL A 255 9.90 10.73 -0.19
N ALA A 256 10.54 9.92 -1.04
CA ALA A 256 10.61 10.14 -2.48
C ALA A 256 9.87 9.03 -3.23
N GLY A 257 9.00 9.42 -4.17
CA GLY A 257 8.25 8.53 -5.04
C GLY A 257 8.33 8.96 -6.51
N PRO A 258 8.00 8.07 -7.46
CA PRO A 258 8.13 8.34 -8.88
C PRO A 258 7.01 9.27 -9.37
N VAL A 259 7.35 10.20 -10.26
CA VAL A 259 6.35 11.01 -10.98
C VAL A 259 5.50 10.11 -11.88
N ALA A 260 6.14 9.20 -12.61
CA ALA A 260 5.48 8.20 -13.43
C ALA A 260 5.04 7.02 -12.54
N TRP A 261 3.75 6.92 -12.24
CA TRP A 261 3.23 5.80 -11.44
C TRP A 261 2.76 4.63 -12.31
N PHE A 262 2.17 4.95 -13.46
CA PHE A 262 1.69 3.97 -14.45
C PHE A 262 2.56 4.10 -15.71
N GLY A 263 2.88 2.98 -16.36
CA GLY A 263 3.55 3.02 -17.66
C GLY A 263 2.60 3.13 -18.85
N ASP A 264 1.28 2.99 -18.64
CA ASP A 264 0.28 3.42 -19.62
C ASP A 264 -0.01 4.92 -19.41
N PRO A 265 0.30 5.80 -20.39
CA PRO A 265 0.09 7.24 -20.28
C PRO A 265 -1.39 7.65 -20.18
N LYS A 266 -2.34 6.75 -20.51
CA LYS A 266 -3.78 7.00 -20.33
C LYS A 266 -4.22 6.88 -18.88
N LEU A 267 -3.41 6.22 -18.03
CA LEU A 267 -3.68 6.05 -16.62
C LEU A 267 -2.97 7.15 -15.82
N SER A 268 -3.73 7.86 -15.01
CA SER A 268 -3.19 8.87 -14.10
C SER A 268 -3.94 8.87 -12.79
N ASN A 269 -3.18 8.98 -11.70
CA ASN A 269 -3.67 9.24 -10.36
C ASN A 269 -2.91 10.43 -9.79
N PRO A 270 -3.46 11.65 -9.88
CA PRO A 270 -2.78 12.85 -9.38
C PRO A 270 -2.63 12.83 -7.85
N ASP A 271 -3.54 12.14 -7.15
CA ASP A 271 -3.64 12.09 -5.69
C ASP A 271 -2.91 10.90 -5.05
N ILE A 272 -2.14 10.12 -5.83
CA ILE A 272 -1.49 8.91 -5.31
C ILE A 272 -0.39 9.22 -4.31
N LEU A 273 0.46 10.20 -4.60
CA LEU A 273 1.50 10.66 -3.68
C LEU A 273 0.96 11.81 -2.83
N PRO A 274 0.99 11.72 -1.49
CA PRO A 274 0.77 12.85 -0.62
C PRO A 274 1.60 14.06 -1.03
N GLU A 275 1.03 15.26 -0.95
CA GLU A 275 1.68 16.50 -1.39
C GLU A 275 3.04 16.75 -0.72
N ARG A 276 3.17 16.32 0.54
CA ARG A 276 4.40 16.41 1.32
C ARG A 276 5.54 15.48 0.86
N TRP A 277 5.30 14.57 -0.07
CA TRP A 277 6.32 13.65 -0.58
C TRP A 277 7.01 14.21 -1.82
N LEU A 278 8.32 13.96 -1.92
CA LEU A 278 9.11 14.37 -3.08
C LEU A 278 8.71 13.54 -4.30
N ARG A 279 8.31 14.22 -5.37
CA ARG A 279 8.06 13.60 -6.68
C ARG A 279 9.33 13.66 -7.52
N VAL A 280 9.82 12.50 -7.98
CA VAL A 280 11.10 12.37 -8.68
C VAL A 280 10.89 11.73 -10.04
N ALA A 281 11.43 12.35 -11.09
CA ALA A 281 11.50 11.77 -12.42
C ALA A 281 12.77 10.92 -12.55
N GLY A 282 12.69 9.87 -13.37
CA GLY A 282 13.84 9.07 -13.77
C GLY A 282 14.61 9.70 -14.91
#